data_AF-A0A7V9CDI2-F1
#
_entry.id   AF-A0A7V9CDI2-F1
#
_cell.length_a   1.000
_cell.length_b   1.000
_cell.length_c   1.000
_cell.angle_alpha   90.00
_cell.angle_beta   90.00
_cell.angle_gamma   90.00
#
_symmetry.space_group_name_H-M   'P 1'
#
loop_
_entity.id
_entity.type
_entity.pdbx_description
1 polymer ?
#
loop_
_entity_poly.entity_id
_entity_poly.type
_entity_poly.pdbx_seq_one_letter_code
_entity_poly.pdbx_strand_id
1 'polypeptide(L)'
;MKFLRMKPGHGEILLTEGDPAVREEEEQLVAAFREQLELGMWAAVPEQAPGGRRRARMVTEFGQIPSDAERVIFFPRAAGG
;
A
#
# COMPACT_ATOMS: atom_id res chain seq x y z
N MET A 1 4.69 11.26 -14.03
CA MET A 1 5.40 10.45 -13.02
C MET A 1 4.48 10.35 -11.83
N LYS A 2 4.05 9.14 -11.48
CA LYS A 2 3.10 8.92 -10.39
C LYS A 2 3.75 7.96 -9.40
N PHE A 3 4.09 8.48 -8.23
CA PHE A 3 4.81 7.72 -7.22
C PHE A 3 3.82 7.00 -6.30
N LEU A 4 3.98 5.69 -6.16
CA LEU A 4 3.28 4.88 -5.17
C LEU A 4 4.06 4.91 -3.86
N ARG A 5 3.42 5.37 -2.79
CA ARG A 5 4.04 5.47 -1.46
C ARG A 5 3.58 4.36 -0.53
N MET A 6 4.51 3.59 0.02
CA MET A 6 4.21 2.59 1.04
C MET A 6 4.46 3.16 2.43
N LYS A 7 3.45 3.13 3.30
CA LYS A 7 3.53 3.67 4.66
C LYS A 7 2.96 2.69 5.70
N PRO A 8 3.60 2.46 6.85
CA PRO A 8 3.00 1.75 7.96
C PRO A 8 2.03 2.68 8.72
N GLY A 9 1.02 2.09 9.33
CA GLY A 9 -0.03 2.74 10.09
C GLY A 9 0.46 3.00 11.50
N HIS A 10 0.30 4.25 11.95
CA HIS A 10 0.81 4.79 13.21
C HIS A 10 2.34 5.04 13.21
N GLY A 11 2.85 5.70 12.18
CA GLY A 11 4.22 6.24 12.15
C GLY A 11 4.57 6.77 10.77
N GLU A 12 5.10 7.99 10.68
CA GLU A 12 5.45 8.68 9.42
C GLU A 12 6.70 8.12 8.73
N ILE A 13 6.85 6.80 8.66
CA ILE A 13 7.99 6.18 7.98
C ILE A 13 7.58 5.80 6.55
N LEU A 14 8.27 6.34 5.56
CA LEU A 14 8.16 5.88 4.19
C LEU A 14 8.93 4.56 4.08
N LEU A 15 8.24 3.45 3.79
CA LEU A 15 8.90 2.14 3.60
C LEU A 15 9.61 2.08 2.26
N THR A 16 8.90 2.50 1.21
CA THR A 16 9.41 2.58 -0.14
C THR A 16 8.56 3.56 -0.95
N GLU A 17 9.17 4.16 -1.97
CA GLU A 17 8.53 5.01 -2.97
C GLU A 17 9.12 4.67 -4.34
N GLY A 18 8.26 4.55 -5.35
CA GLY A 18 8.67 4.29 -6.72
C GLY A 18 7.51 4.45 -7.70
N ASP A 19 7.81 4.53 -8.98
CA ASP A 19 6.85 4.52 -10.08
C ASP A 19 6.57 3.08 -10.53
N PRO A 20 5.36 2.54 -10.30
CA PRO A 20 5.02 1.18 -10.72
C PRO A 20 5.03 1.00 -12.25
N ALA A 21 5.14 2.07 -13.05
CA ALA A 21 5.32 1.97 -14.49
C ALA A 21 6.79 1.70 -14.92
N VAL A 22 7.75 1.82 -13.99
CA VAL A 22 9.17 1.51 -14.23
C VAL A 22 9.47 0.15 -13.62
N ARG A 23 9.85 -0.83 -14.45
CA ARG A 23 10.02 -2.23 -14.03
C ARG A 23 10.98 -2.39 -12.86
N GLU A 24 12.14 -1.71 -12.86
CA GLU A 24 13.10 -1.80 -11.76
C GLU A 24 12.54 -1.23 -10.44
N GLU A 25 11.65 -0.24 -10.49
CA GLU A 25 10.99 0.33 -9.32
C GLU A 25 9.80 -0.53 -8.89
N GLU A 26 9.05 -1.08 -9.83
CA GLU A 26 7.96 -2.03 -9.59
C GLU A 26 8.47 -3.26 -8.82
N GLU A 27 9.59 -3.85 -9.23
CA GLU A 27 10.18 -5.00 -8.53
C GLU A 27 10.51 -4.69 -7.07
N GLN A 28 11.02 -3.48 -6.79
CA GLN A 28 11.30 -3.02 -5.42
C GLN A 28 10.01 -2.79 -4.61
N LEU A 29 8.98 -2.19 -5.24
CA LEU A 29 7.67 -2.01 -4.62
C LEU A 29 7.03 -3.36 -4.28
N VAL A 30 7.08 -4.33 -5.20
CA VAL A 30 6.54 -5.69 -5.00
C VAL A 30 7.27 -6.40 -3.86
N ALA A 31 8.60 -6.32 -3.83
CA ALA A 31 9.40 -6.92 -2.77
C ALA A 31 9.04 -6.35 -1.39
N ALA A 32 9.02 -5.02 -1.26
CA ALA A 32 8.64 -4.35 -0.01
C ALA A 32 7.21 -4.67 0.42
N PHE A 33 6.26 -4.71 -0.52
CA PHE A 33 4.87 -5.07 -0.23
C PHE A 33 4.76 -6.47 0.37
N ARG A 34 5.46 -7.45 -0.23
CA ARG A 34 5.45 -8.84 0.24
C ARG A 34 6.09 -8.97 1.62
N GLU A 35 7.23 -8.32 1.83
CA GLU A 35 7.90 -8.30 3.13
C GLU A 35 6.97 -7.82 4.24
N GLN A 36 6.20 -6.73 4.01
CA GLN A 36 5.24 -6.26 5.01
C GLN A 36 4.12 -7.27 5.30
N LEU A 37 3.62 -7.97 4.28
CA LEU A 37 2.60 -9.01 4.49
C LEU A 37 3.15 -10.23 5.24
N GLU A 38 4.41 -10.60 4.97
CA GLU A 38 5.13 -11.66 5.67
C GLU A 38 5.39 -11.30 7.14
N LEU A 39 5.63 -10.02 7.44
CA LEU A 39 5.66 -9.48 8.81
C LEU A 39 4.29 -9.50 9.51
N GLY A 40 3.26 -10.06 8.87
CA GLY A 40 1.93 -10.23 9.44
C GLY A 40 1.05 -8.99 9.34
N MET A 41 1.39 -8.01 8.50
CA MET A 41 0.60 -6.80 8.32
C MET A 41 -0.61 -7.05 7.40
N TRP A 42 -1.55 -6.10 7.40
CA TRP A 42 -2.56 -5.93 6.35
C TRP A 42 -2.24 -4.70 5.53
N ALA A 43 -2.57 -4.73 4.23
CA ALA A 43 -2.33 -3.63 3.31
C ALA A 43 -3.67 -3.07 2.78
N ALA A 44 -3.87 -1.76 2.91
CA ALA A 44 -5.02 -1.05 2.40
C ALA A 44 -4.63 0.03 1.40
N VAL A 45 -5.38 0.16 0.32
CA VAL A 45 -5.26 1.25 -0.64
C VAL A 45 -6.41 2.23 -0.42
N PRO A 46 -6.16 3.51 -0.06
CA PRO A 46 -7.19 4.52 0.02
C PRO A 46 -7.83 4.77 -1.35
N GLU A 47 -9.16 4.72 -1.40
CA GLU A 47 -9.94 5.02 -2.59
C GLU A 47 -10.59 6.39 -2.44
N GLN A 48 -10.49 7.24 -3.46
CA GLN A 48 -11.22 8.50 -3.51
C GLN A 48 -12.67 8.21 -3.90
N ALA A 49 -13.58 8.19 -2.92
CA ALA A 49 -15.01 8.05 -3.19
C ALA A 49 -15.65 9.43 -3.44
N PRO A 50 -16.54 9.58 -4.44
CA PRO A 50 -17.35 10.77 -4.60
C PRO A 50 -18.16 11.01 -3.31
N GLY A 51 -18.01 12.19 -2.69
CA GLY A 51 -18.71 12.56 -1.46
C GLY A 51 -17.88 12.54 -0.17
N GLY A 52 -16.55 12.53 -0.26
CA GLY A 52 -15.65 12.82 0.88
C GLY A 52 -15.51 11.73 1.93
N ARG A 53 -16.16 10.56 1.74
CA ARG A 53 -15.96 9.40 2.60
C ARG A 53 -14.64 8.73 2.26
N ARG A 54 -13.71 8.66 3.22
CA ARG A 54 -12.48 7.87 3.10
C ARG A 54 -12.84 6.38 3.06
N ARG A 55 -12.74 5.78 1.88
CA ARG A 55 -12.80 4.32 1.72
C ARG A 55 -11.38 3.80 1.56
N ALA A 56 -11.17 2.57 1.96
CA ALA A 56 -9.93 1.88 1.68
C ALA A 56 -10.25 0.45 1.25
N ARG A 57 -9.59 0.00 0.19
CA ARG A 57 -9.68 -1.37 -0.29
C ARG A 57 -8.60 -2.18 0.37
N MET A 58 -8.99 -3.30 0.98
CA MET A 58 -8.03 -4.28 1.48
C MET A 58 -7.45 -5.06 0.31
N VAL A 59 -6.12 -5.15 0.27
CA VAL A 59 -5.39 -5.86 -0.77
C VAL A 59 -4.47 -6.90 -0.14
N THR A 60 -4.41 -8.07 -0.75
CA THR A 60 -3.58 -9.21 -0.31
C THR A 60 -2.41 -9.47 -1.26
N GLU A 61 -2.44 -8.87 -2.45
CA GLU A 61 -1.42 -9.01 -3.47
C GLU A 61 -1.16 -7.65 -4.14
N PHE A 62 0.07 -7.43 -4.62
CA PHE A 62 0.46 -6.15 -5.23
C PHE A 62 -0.38 -5.84 -6.49
N GLY A 63 -0.74 -6.86 -7.28
CA GLY A 63 -1.56 -6.70 -8.49
C GLY A 63 -3.00 -6.21 -8.24
N GLN A 64 -3.48 -6.22 -6.99
CA GLN A 64 -4.78 -5.64 -6.63
C GLN A 64 -4.73 -4.14 -6.42
N ILE A 65 -3.53 -3.55 -6.35
CA ILE A 65 -3.34 -2.10 -6.20
C ILE A 65 -3.72 -1.44 -7.54
N PRO A 66 -4.72 -0.55 -7.54
CA PRO A 66 -5.06 0.22 -8.72
C PRO A 66 -3.86 1.04 -9.22
N SER A 67 -3.68 1.13 -10.53
CA SER A 67 -2.61 1.95 -11.13
C SER A 67 -2.75 3.44 -10.82
N ASP A 68 -3.95 3.88 -10.41
CA ASP A 68 -4.23 5.23 -9.97
C ASP A 68 -4.07 5.43 -8.44
N ALA A 69 -3.62 4.43 -7.70
CA ALA A 69 -3.32 4.56 -6.28
C ALA A 69 -2.13 5.50 -6.05
N GLU A 70 -2.21 6.32 -5.00
CA GLU A 70 -1.10 7.18 -4.57
C GLU A 70 -0.31 6.58 -3.40
N ARG A 71 -0.95 5.72 -2.61
CA ARG A 71 -0.33 5.16 -1.40
C ARG A 71 -0.95 3.84 -1.00
N VAL A 72 -0.15 2.99 -0.36
CA VAL A 72 -0.56 1.79 0.36
C VAL A 72 -0.28 2.00 1.84
N ILE A 73 -1.25 1.67 2.68
CA ILE A 73 -1.16 1.78 4.13
C ILE A 73 -1.09 0.37 4.71
N PHE A 74 0.00 0.05 5.40
CA PHE A 74 0.15 -1.21 6.11
C PHE A 74 -0.27 -1.02 7.56
N PHE A 75 -0.94 -1.97 8.19
CA PHE A 75 -1.25 -1.86 9.62
C PHE A 75 -1.21 -3.23 10.27
N PRO A 76 -0.90 -3.30 11.58
CA PRO A 76 -0.93 -4.55 12.29
C PRO A 76 -2.31 -5.17 12.18
N ARG A 77 -2.36 -6.49 11.97
CA ARG A 77 -3.58 -7.25 12.22
C ARG A 77 -3.87 -7.13 13.70
N ALA A 78 -4.76 -6.21 14.09
CA ALA A 78 -5.19 -6.15 15.48
C ALA A 78 -5.68 -7.55 15.87
N ALA A 79 -5.15 -8.10 16.97
CA ALA A 79 -5.76 -9.22 17.66
C ALA A 79 -7.12 -8.72 18.20
N GLY A 80 -8.12 -8.64 17.33
CA GLY A 80 -9.41 -8.01 17.59
C GLY A 80 -10.54 -9.02 17.46
N GLY A 81 -10.71 -9.81 18.53
CA GLY A 81 -11.96 -10.46 18.92
C GLY A 81 -12.24 -10.07 20.35
#